data_AF-E3GZG9-F1
#
_entry.id   AF-E3GZG9-F1
#
_cell.length_a   1.000
_cell.length_b   1.000
_cell.length_c   1.000
_cell.angle_alpha   90.00
_cell.angle_beta   90.00
_cell.angle_gamma   90.00
#
_symmetry.space_group_name_H-M   'P 1'
#
loop_
_entity.id
_entity.type
_entity.pdbx_description
1 polymer ?
#
loop_
_entity_poly.entity_id
_entity_poly.type
_entity_poly.pdbx_seq_one_letter_code
_entity_poly.pdbx_strand_id
1 'polypeptide(L)'
;MRKILLSLFFILLIFIIFHVYSNDHDLTKISEEINNHLKQGNKYYNNAVIAINSNDTYSASKNCENAISEYKTVQNLTLLALSEGKNDEVFNRYLNLVLKDIENRINAVNELKLAIEMISNGKNVTAREHVKNANYYMLVSENLEKEREKIMKQYPQKFIQVYLLVLDLGLYVA
;
A
#
# COMPACT_ATOMS: atom_id res chain seq x y z
N MET A 1 51.41 0.11 20.76
CA MET A 1 50.47 -1.00 20.47
C MET A 1 49.05 -0.71 20.92
N ARG A 2 48.78 -0.43 22.22
CA ARG A 2 47.41 -0.16 22.73
C ARG A 2 46.67 1.00 22.02
N LYS A 3 47.36 2.09 21.66
CA LYS A 3 46.78 3.22 20.90
C LYS A 3 46.44 2.86 19.44
N ILE A 4 47.20 1.94 18.84
CA ILE A 4 47.00 1.46 17.46
C ILE A 4 45.79 0.51 17.41
N LEU A 5 45.69 -0.39 18.39
CA LEU A 5 44.52 -1.26 18.59
C LEU A 5 43.23 -0.48 18.84
N LEU A 6 43.30 0.60 19.65
CA LEU A 6 42.14 1.48 19.86
C LEU A 6 41.69 2.16 18.56
N SER A 7 42.65 2.66 17.76
CA SER A 7 42.36 3.30 16.48
C SER A 7 41.73 2.35 15.47
N LEU A 8 42.22 1.11 15.39
CA LEU A 8 41.64 0.07 14.53
C LEU A 8 40.23 -0.31 14.96
N PHE A 9 39.96 -0.38 16.27
CA PHE A 9 38.62 -0.63 16.79
C PHE A 9 37.64 0.48 16.41
N PHE A 10 38.04 1.75 16.52
CA PHE A 10 37.20 2.88 16.10
C PHE A 10 36.93 2.92 14.60
N ILE A 11 37.93 2.60 13.77
CA ILE A 11 37.75 2.52 12.31
C ILE A 11 36.77 1.38 11.96
N LEU A 12 36.89 0.21 12.61
CA LEU A 12 35.95 -0.90 12.45
C LEU A 12 34.53 -0.50 12.88
N LEU A 13 34.40 0.21 14.00
CA LEU A 13 33.11 0.69 14.50
C LEU A 13 32.44 1.66 13.52
N ILE A 14 33.21 2.61 12.97
CA ILE A 14 32.75 3.56 11.96
C ILE A 14 32.32 2.82 10.69
N PHE A 15 33.08 1.79 10.27
CA PHE A 15 32.76 0.99 9.09
C PHE A 15 31.47 0.18 9.27
N ILE A 16 31.25 -0.40 10.47
CA ILE A 16 30.01 -1.11 10.81
C ILE A 16 28.82 -0.13 10.80
N ILE A 17 28.97 1.06 11.38
CA ILE A 17 27.93 2.09 11.38
C ILE A 17 27.61 2.53 9.95
N PHE A 18 28.61 2.84 9.12
CA PHE A 18 28.41 3.26 7.73
C PHE A 18 27.76 2.18 6.86
N HIS A 19 28.11 0.90 7.08
CA HIS A 19 27.54 -0.22 6.32
C HIS A 19 26.07 -0.50 6.69
N VAL A 20 25.64 -0.17 7.91
CA VAL A 20 24.23 -0.21 8.31
C VAL A 20 23.46 0.94 7.63
N TYR A 21 24.04 2.14 7.53
CA TYR A 21 23.37 3.31 6.94
C TYR A 21 23.19 3.26 5.41
N SER A 22 24.05 2.57 4.65
CA SER A 22 24.04 2.65 3.19
C SER A 22 22.98 1.78 2.49
N ASN A 23 22.39 0.79 3.18
CA ASN A 23 21.36 -0.09 2.60
C ASN A 23 19.93 0.22 3.08
N ASP A 24 19.77 0.95 4.18
CA ASP A 24 18.45 1.24 4.77
C ASP A 24 17.79 2.49 4.15
N HIS A 25 18.56 3.32 3.44
CA HIS A 25 18.07 4.55 2.82
C HIS A 25 17.10 4.31 1.66
N ASP A 26 17.30 3.24 0.87
CA ASP A 26 16.44 2.91 -0.27
C ASP A 26 15.12 2.28 0.18
N LEU A 27 15.15 1.34 1.15
CA LEU A 27 13.93 0.72 1.66
C LEU A 27 13.04 1.69 2.46
N THR A 28 13.63 2.62 3.21
CA THR A 28 12.87 3.68 3.89
C THR A 28 12.13 4.53 2.88
N LYS A 29 12.83 4.99 1.83
CA LYS A 29 12.24 5.80 0.77
C LYS A 29 11.15 5.05 0.01
N ILE A 30 11.38 3.78 -0.33
CA ILE A 30 10.37 2.93 -0.98
C ILE A 30 9.13 2.79 -0.08
N SER A 31 9.32 2.62 1.23
CA SER A 31 8.20 2.54 2.18
C SER A 31 7.40 3.84 2.25
N GLU A 32 8.07 4.99 2.26
CA GLU A 32 7.40 6.31 2.23
C GLU A 32 6.63 6.52 0.93
N GLU A 33 7.21 6.15 -0.21
CA GLU A 33 6.56 6.23 -1.52
C GLU A 33 5.34 5.31 -1.60
N ILE A 34 5.46 4.06 -1.13
CA ILE A 34 4.33 3.11 -1.01
C ILE A 34 3.19 3.74 -0.21
N ASN A 35 3.48 4.31 0.96
CA ASN A 35 2.46 4.91 1.82
C ASN A 35 1.80 6.13 1.16
N ASN A 36 2.58 7.00 0.52
CA ASN A 36 2.05 8.17 -0.16
C ASN A 36 1.12 7.78 -1.33
N HIS A 37 1.58 6.89 -2.21
CA HIS A 37 0.78 6.41 -3.35
C HIS A 37 -0.47 5.65 -2.88
N LEU A 38 -0.37 4.82 -1.83
CA LEU A 38 -1.54 4.15 -1.25
C LEU A 38 -2.58 5.16 -0.74
N LYS A 39 -2.14 6.21 -0.04
CA LYS A 39 -3.01 7.29 0.44
C LYS A 39 -3.70 8.03 -0.71
N GLN A 40 -2.98 8.33 -1.79
CA GLN A 40 -3.57 8.96 -2.98
C GLN A 40 -4.56 8.02 -3.67
N GLY A 41 -4.21 6.75 -3.83
CA GLY A 41 -5.11 5.73 -4.40
C GLY A 41 -6.43 5.63 -3.63
N ASN A 42 -6.34 5.59 -2.30
CA ASN A 42 -7.51 5.58 -1.41
C ASN A 42 -8.36 6.84 -1.56
N LYS A 43 -7.72 8.01 -1.62
CA LYS A 43 -8.41 9.28 -1.84
C LYS A 43 -9.16 9.29 -3.17
N TYR A 44 -8.52 8.84 -4.26
CA TYR A 44 -9.17 8.75 -5.56
C TYR A 44 -10.31 7.74 -5.56
N TYR A 45 -10.14 6.56 -4.95
CA TYR A 45 -11.22 5.58 -4.84
C TYR A 45 -12.44 6.17 -4.10
N ASN A 46 -12.22 6.80 -2.94
CA ASN A 46 -13.29 7.42 -2.18
C ASN A 46 -13.98 8.54 -2.96
N ASN A 47 -13.22 9.35 -3.70
CA ASN A 47 -13.79 10.36 -4.59
C ASN A 47 -14.61 9.74 -5.74
N ALA A 48 -14.21 8.58 -6.25
CA ALA A 48 -15.00 7.84 -7.25
C ALA A 48 -16.34 7.37 -6.67
N VAL A 49 -16.34 6.86 -5.43
CA VAL A 49 -17.57 6.47 -4.72
C VAL A 49 -18.46 7.68 -4.42
N ILE A 50 -17.90 8.82 -4.02
CA ILE A 50 -18.68 10.05 -3.82
C ILE A 50 -19.32 10.49 -5.15
N ALA A 51 -18.55 10.48 -6.24
CA ALA A 51 -19.03 10.88 -7.56
C ALA A 51 -20.11 9.94 -8.11
N ILE A 52 -19.98 8.63 -7.92
CA ILE A 52 -21.01 7.67 -8.36
C ILE A 52 -22.33 7.90 -7.61
N ASN A 53 -22.25 8.19 -6.31
CA ASN A 53 -23.41 8.47 -5.47
C ASN A 53 -24.11 9.79 -5.83
N SER A 54 -23.39 10.73 -6.46
CA SER A 54 -23.97 11.95 -7.04
C SER A 54 -24.34 11.81 -8.52
N ASN A 55 -24.36 10.59 -9.08
CA ASN A 55 -24.56 10.30 -10.51
C ASN A 55 -23.58 11.01 -11.47
N ASP A 56 -22.42 11.45 -10.98
CA ASP A 56 -21.35 12.02 -11.80
C ASP A 56 -20.44 10.88 -12.29
N THR A 57 -20.91 10.16 -13.32
CA THR A 57 -20.21 9.00 -13.87
C THR A 57 -18.88 9.36 -14.54
N TYR A 58 -18.75 10.58 -15.07
CA TYR A 58 -17.51 11.06 -15.67
C TYR A 58 -16.43 11.26 -14.61
N SER A 59 -16.72 12.02 -13.54
CA SER A 59 -15.77 12.21 -12.43
C SER A 59 -15.47 10.90 -11.73
N ALA A 60 -16.46 10.01 -11.59
CA ALA A 60 -16.26 8.69 -11.01
C ALA A 60 -15.25 7.86 -11.83
N SER A 61 -15.41 7.83 -13.17
CA SER A 61 -14.50 7.10 -14.05
C SER A 61 -13.07 7.66 -13.99
N LYS A 62 -12.92 8.99 -14.04
CA LYS A 62 -11.61 9.64 -13.94
C LYS A 62 -10.90 9.32 -12.63
N ASN A 63 -11.63 9.37 -11.52
CA ASN A 63 -11.08 9.00 -10.21
C ASN A 63 -10.71 7.51 -10.13
N CYS A 64 -11.45 6.61 -10.78
CA CYS A 64 -11.07 5.20 -10.88
C CYS A 64 -9.75 5.01 -11.64
N GLU A 65 -9.54 5.73 -12.74
CA GLU A 65 -8.29 5.67 -13.50
C GLU A 65 -7.10 6.14 -12.67
N ASN A 66 -7.27 7.26 -11.96
CA ASN A 66 -6.25 7.76 -11.04
C ASN A 66 -5.96 6.75 -9.91
N ALA A 67 -6.99 6.17 -9.29
CA ALA A 67 -6.82 5.17 -8.25
C ALA A 67 -6.03 3.94 -8.74
N ILE A 68 -6.37 3.41 -9.94
CA ILE A 68 -5.62 2.31 -10.57
C ILE A 68 -4.16 2.69 -10.79
N SER A 69 -3.89 3.91 -11.28
CA SER A 69 -2.52 4.37 -11.50
C SER A 69 -1.71 4.36 -10.20
N GLU A 70 -2.26 4.92 -9.13
CA GLU A 70 -1.62 4.95 -7.82
C GLU A 70 -1.38 3.54 -7.27
N TYR A 71 -2.38 2.66 -7.30
CA TYR A 71 -2.25 1.28 -6.80
C TYR A 71 -1.25 0.45 -7.60
N LYS A 72 -1.18 0.64 -8.93
CA LYS A 72 -0.15 -0.02 -9.75
C LYS A 72 1.26 0.46 -9.43
N THR A 73 1.43 1.76 -9.12
CA THR A 73 2.71 2.27 -8.62
C THR A 73 3.09 1.58 -7.31
N VAL A 74 2.16 1.46 -6.36
CA VAL A 74 2.42 0.72 -5.10
C VAL A 74 2.77 -0.74 -5.37
N GLN A 75 2.05 -1.41 -6.28
CA GLN A 75 2.34 -2.79 -6.68
C GLN A 75 3.78 -2.93 -7.17
N ASN A 76 4.22 -2.05 -8.07
CA ASN A 76 5.57 -2.07 -8.64
C ASN A 76 6.64 -1.79 -7.59
N LEU A 77 6.44 -0.79 -6.72
CA LEU A 77 7.36 -0.49 -5.61
C LEU A 77 7.46 -1.65 -4.62
N THR A 78 6.35 -2.34 -4.35
CA THR A 78 6.33 -3.51 -3.46
C THR A 78 7.06 -4.70 -4.09
N LEU A 79 6.89 -4.92 -5.39
CA LEU A 79 7.65 -5.95 -6.13
C LEU A 79 9.15 -5.63 -6.16
N LEU A 80 9.52 -4.36 -6.33
CA LEU A 80 10.90 -3.91 -6.22
C LEU A 80 11.47 -4.21 -4.83
N ALA A 81 10.75 -3.82 -3.76
CA ALA A 81 11.15 -4.09 -2.39
C ALA A 81 11.29 -5.59 -2.09
N LEU A 82 10.45 -6.45 -2.68
CA LEU A 82 10.58 -7.91 -2.58
C LEU A 82 11.82 -8.43 -3.31
N SER A 83 12.16 -7.84 -4.46
CA SER A 83 13.34 -8.24 -5.24
C SER A 83 14.65 -7.80 -4.58
N GLU A 84 14.63 -6.67 -3.88
CA GLU A 84 15.74 -6.15 -3.06
C GLU A 84 15.78 -6.76 -1.66
N GLY A 85 14.67 -7.39 -1.26
CA GLY A 85 14.48 -8.01 0.04
C GLY A 85 15.60 -9.01 0.34
N LYS A 86 16.41 -8.68 1.36
CA LYS A 86 17.32 -9.63 2.02
C LYS A 86 16.51 -10.86 2.44
N ASN A 87 17.16 -12.01 2.65
CA ASN A 87 16.55 -13.28 3.15
C ASN A 87 15.88 -13.13 4.54
N ASP A 88 14.90 -12.24 4.68
CA ASP A 88 14.12 -11.93 5.87
C ASP A 88 12.68 -12.36 5.62
N GLU A 89 12.36 -13.54 6.14
CA GLU A 89 11.04 -14.15 5.98
C GLU A 89 9.91 -13.28 6.54
N VAL A 90 10.16 -12.52 7.61
CA VAL A 90 9.14 -11.65 8.24
C VAL A 90 8.83 -10.46 7.34
N PHE A 91 9.88 -9.82 6.81
CA PHE A 91 9.72 -8.68 5.90
C PHE A 91 9.07 -9.12 4.58
N ASN A 92 9.49 -10.26 4.02
CA ASN A 92 8.88 -10.82 2.81
C ASN A 92 7.41 -11.20 3.02
N ARG A 93 7.06 -11.77 4.18
CA ARG A 93 5.65 -12.03 4.52
C ARG A 93 4.83 -10.75 4.58
N TYR A 94 5.37 -9.68 5.17
CA TYR A 94 4.73 -8.38 5.21
C TYR A 94 4.47 -7.82 3.80
N LEU A 95 5.49 -7.79 2.93
CA LEU A 95 5.35 -7.26 1.57
C LEU A 95 4.40 -8.09 0.71
N ASN A 96 4.35 -9.42 0.89
CA ASN A 96 3.35 -10.26 0.22
C ASN A 96 1.92 -9.93 0.64
N LEU A 97 1.69 -9.54 1.90
CA LEU A 97 0.38 -9.03 2.33
C LEU A 97 0.07 -7.66 1.74
N VAL A 98 1.08 -6.80 1.52
CA VAL A 98 0.92 -5.54 0.78
C VAL A 98 0.47 -5.82 -0.65
N LEU A 99 1.12 -6.74 -1.37
CA LEU A 99 0.71 -7.10 -2.73
C LEU A 99 -0.73 -7.60 -2.81
N LYS A 100 -1.11 -8.54 -1.94
CA LYS A 100 -2.49 -9.05 -1.90
C LYS A 100 -3.51 -7.95 -1.62
N ASP A 101 -3.19 -7.02 -0.73
CA ASP A 101 -4.06 -5.88 -0.44
C ASP A 101 -4.23 -5.00 -1.68
N ILE A 102 -3.14 -4.66 -2.36
CA ILE A 102 -3.17 -3.87 -3.59
C ILE A 102 -3.95 -4.56 -4.70
N GLU A 103 -3.80 -5.88 -4.87
CA GLU A 103 -4.60 -6.65 -5.82
C GLU A 103 -6.10 -6.54 -5.54
N ASN A 104 -6.50 -6.65 -4.27
CA ASN A 104 -7.90 -6.47 -3.87
C ASN A 104 -8.37 -5.03 -4.12
N ARG A 105 -7.57 -4.00 -3.83
CA ARG A 105 -7.92 -2.60 -4.11
C ARG A 105 -8.08 -2.34 -5.61
N ILE A 106 -7.23 -2.91 -6.45
CA ILE A 106 -7.37 -2.85 -7.92
C ILE A 106 -8.65 -3.54 -8.38
N ASN A 107 -8.95 -4.73 -7.85
CA ASN A 107 -10.19 -5.43 -8.16
C ASN A 107 -11.42 -4.63 -7.72
N ALA A 108 -11.37 -3.97 -6.56
CA ALA A 108 -12.42 -3.07 -6.11
C ALA A 108 -12.67 -1.91 -7.07
N VAL A 109 -11.60 -1.27 -7.57
CA VAL A 109 -11.73 -0.20 -8.56
C VAL A 109 -12.31 -0.74 -9.87
N ASN A 110 -11.89 -1.93 -10.32
CA ASN A 110 -12.41 -2.53 -11.55
C ASN A 110 -13.91 -2.84 -11.46
N GLU A 111 -14.36 -3.39 -10.34
CA GLU A 111 -15.79 -3.58 -10.08
C GLU A 111 -16.54 -2.24 -10.04
N LEU A 112 -15.96 -1.21 -9.41
CA LEU A 112 -16.56 0.13 -9.41
C LEU A 112 -16.68 0.71 -10.83
N LYS A 113 -15.68 0.50 -11.70
CA LYS A 113 -15.75 0.88 -13.12
C LYS A 113 -16.88 0.17 -13.86
N LEU A 114 -17.06 -1.14 -13.63
CA LEU A 114 -18.17 -1.89 -14.21
C LEU A 114 -19.52 -1.34 -13.70
N ALA A 115 -19.62 -0.99 -12.41
CA ALA A 115 -20.81 -0.36 -11.87
C ALA A 115 -21.11 0.98 -12.56
N ILE A 116 -20.10 1.84 -12.78
CA ILE A 116 -20.23 3.13 -13.48
C ILE A 116 -20.75 2.92 -14.91
N GLU A 117 -20.22 1.94 -15.63
CA GLU A 117 -20.66 1.60 -16.99
C GLU A 117 -22.13 1.13 -16.99
N MET A 118 -22.51 0.27 -16.04
CA MET A 118 -23.88 -0.22 -15.93
C MET A 118 -24.86 0.91 -15.57
N ILE A 119 -24.49 1.83 -14.67
CA ILE A 119 -25.31 3.01 -14.33
C ILE A 119 -25.49 3.91 -15.56
N SER A 120 -24.42 4.16 -16.30
CA SER A 120 -24.47 5.00 -17.52
C SER A 120 -25.39 4.42 -18.60
N ASN A 121 -25.57 3.10 -18.60
CA ASN A 121 -26.49 2.37 -19.49
C ASN A 121 -27.88 2.11 -18.88
N GLY A 122 -28.20 2.68 -17.72
CA GLY A 122 -29.49 2.50 -17.03
C GLY A 122 -29.69 1.11 -16.38
N LYS A 123 -28.65 0.29 -16.28
CA LYS A 123 -28.68 -1.08 -15.72
C LYS A 123 -28.41 -1.10 -14.22
N ASN A 124 -29.26 -0.42 -13.45
CA ASN A 124 -29.06 -0.18 -12.01
C ASN A 124 -29.01 -1.45 -11.14
N VAL A 125 -29.76 -2.50 -11.50
CA VAL A 125 -29.74 -3.78 -10.76
C VAL A 125 -28.37 -4.46 -10.89
N THR A 126 -27.82 -4.51 -12.11
CA THR A 126 -26.48 -5.06 -12.39
C THR A 126 -25.39 -4.21 -11.76
N ALA A 127 -25.52 -2.87 -11.84
CA ALA A 127 -24.57 -1.96 -11.19
C ALA A 127 -24.44 -2.21 -9.68
N ARG A 128 -25.57 -2.45 -9.00
CA ARG A 128 -25.57 -2.74 -7.56
C ARG A 128 -24.75 -3.98 -7.21
N GLU A 129 -24.74 -4.99 -8.06
CA GLU A 129 -23.94 -6.20 -7.82
C GLU A 129 -22.45 -5.91 -7.90
N HIS A 130 -22.03 -5.12 -8.90
CA HIS A 130 -20.65 -4.66 -9.02
C HIS A 130 -20.23 -3.76 -7.84
N VAL A 131 -21.12 -2.89 -7.33
CA VAL A 131 -20.85 -2.12 -6.10
C VAL A 131 -20.62 -3.03 -4.88
N LYS A 132 -21.43 -4.09 -4.72
CA LYS A 132 -21.22 -5.06 -3.64
C LYS A 132 -19.88 -5.77 -3.77
N ASN A 133 -19.50 -6.18 -4.98
CA ASN A 133 -18.20 -6.82 -5.22
C ASN A 133 -17.05 -5.87 -4.91
N ALA A 134 -17.17 -4.60 -5.31
CA ALA A 134 -16.18 -3.57 -4.97
C ALA A 134 -15.99 -3.45 -3.44
N ASN A 135 -17.10 -3.40 -2.70
CA ASN A 135 -17.08 -3.36 -1.24
C ASN A 135 -16.50 -4.63 -0.62
N TYR A 136 -16.81 -5.81 -1.18
CA TYR A 136 -16.23 -7.08 -0.73
C TYR A 136 -14.70 -7.07 -0.84
N TYR A 137 -14.16 -6.66 -1.98
CA TYR A 137 -12.71 -6.57 -2.16
C TYR A 137 -12.07 -5.56 -1.20
N MET A 138 -12.72 -4.42 -0.94
CA MET A 138 -12.24 -3.44 0.04
C MET A 138 -12.27 -3.97 1.48
N LEU A 139 -13.27 -4.78 1.84
CA LEU A 139 -13.32 -5.46 3.14
C LEU A 139 -12.20 -6.48 3.29
N VAL A 140 -11.89 -7.26 2.24
CA VAL A 140 -10.75 -8.19 2.24
C VAL A 140 -9.44 -7.43 2.41
N SER A 141 -9.28 -6.30 1.70
CA SER A 141 -8.16 -5.37 1.81
C SER A 141 -7.96 -4.87 3.26
N GLU A 142 -9.04 -4.45 3.95
CA GLU A 142 -8.99 -4.01 5.35
C GLU A 142 -8.52 -5.14 6.30
N ASN A 143 -8.95 -6.38 6.05
CA ASN A 143 -8.50 -7.53 6.84
C ASN A 143 -7.01 -7.81 6.66
N LEU A 144 -6.49 -7.68 5.43
CA LEU A 144 -5.05 -7.81 5.14
C LEU A 144 -4.24 -6.70 5.82
N GLU A 145 -4.76 -5.47 5.87
CA GLU A 145 -4.15 -4.35 6.61
C GLU A 145 -4.03 -4.67 8.11
N LYS A 146 -5.10 -5.20 8.72
CA LYS A 146 -5.07 -5.67 10.12
C LYS A 146 -4.07 -6.80 10.35
N GLU A 147 -3.89 -7.71 9.39
CA GLU A 147 -2.86 -8.75 9.48
C GLU A 147 -1.45 -8.18 9.41
N ARG A 148 -1.21 -7.21 8.53
CA ARG A 148 0.08 -6.50 8.46
C ARG A 148 0.41 -5.78 9.77
N GLU A 149 -0.56 -5.09 10.36
CA GLU A 149 -0.37 -4.44 11.66
C GLU A 149 0.04 -5.43 12.76
N LYS A 150 -0.54 -6.64 12.76
CA LYS A 150 -0.15 -7.68 13.72
C LYS A 150 1.31 -8.10 13.54
N ILE A 151 1.78 -8.24 12.30
CA ILE A 151 3.19 -8.53 12.01
C ILE A 151 4.09 -7.40 12.53
N MET A 152 3.74 -6.14 12.25
CA MET A 152 4.50 -4.98 12.72
C MET A 152 4.57 -4.89 14.25
N LYS A 153 3.45 -5.20 14.93
CA LYS A 153 3.38 -5.24 16.41
C LYS A 153 4.19 -6.41 16.99
N GLN A 154 4.25 -7.54 16.30
CA GLN A 154 4.99 -8.72 16.75
C GLN A 154 6.50 -8.57 16.55
N TYR A 155 6.94 -7.86 15.51
CA TYR A 155 8.36 -7.69 15.16
C TYR A 155 8.75 -6.21 15.02
N PRO A 156 8.52 -5.35 16.03
CA PRO A 156 8.71 -3.90 15.89
C PRO A 156 10.13 -3.52 15.45
N GLN A 157 11.14 -4.28 15.87
CA GLN A 157 12.55 -4.08 15.51
C GLN A 157 12.83 -4.21 14.01
N LYS A 158 11.97 -4.90 13.25
CA LYS A 158 12.06 -5.06 11.79
C LYS A 158 11.41 -3.91 11.03
N PHE A 159 10.60 -3.10 11.71
CA PHE A 159 9.76 -2.07 11.10
C PHE A 159 9.97 -0.69 11.72
N ILE A 160 11.07 -0.46 12.45
CA ILE A 160 11.34 0.80 13.19
C ILE A 160 11.24 2.03 12.27
N GLN A 161 11.59 1.91 10.99
CA GLN A 161 11.46 2.99 9.99
C GLN A 161 10.10 3.03 9.27
N VAL A 162 9.31 1.97 9.31
CA VAL A 162 7.98 1.85 8.66
C VAL A 162 6.83 2.34 9.57
N TYR A 163 7.13 2.67 10.83
CA TYR A 163 6.15 3.12 11.83
C TYR A 163 5.45 4.46 11.54
N LEU A 164 5.77 5.12 10.43
CA LEU A 164 5.12 6.36 10.01
C LEU A 164 4.07 6.05 8.94
N LEU A 165 2.80 6.20 9.34
CA LEU A 165 1.58 6.29 8.52
C LEU A 165 0.73 5.01 8.44
N VAL A 166 -0.08 4.79 9.47
CA VAL A 166 -1.35 4.05 9.34
C VAL A 166 -2.46 4.95 9.89
N LEU A 167 -3.63 4.87 9.23
CA LEU A 167 -4.93 5.48 9.54
C LEU A 167 -5.23 6.84 8.92
N ASP A 168 -5.94 6.82 7.79
CA ASP A 168 -7.27 7.45 7.75
C ASP A 168 -8.11 6.88 6.60
N LEU A 169 -9.03 5.97 6.93
CA LEU A 169 -10.08 5.46 6.02
C LEU A 169 -11.45 5.57 6.72
N GLY A 170 -11.92 6.80 6.93
CA GLY A 170 -13.35 7.11 6.95
C GLY A 170 -13.73 7.68 5.57
N LEU A 171 -14.77 7.26 4.86
CA LEU A 171 -15.98 6.53 5.19
C LEU A 171 -16.35 5.64 3.99
N TYR A 172 -16.75 4.39 4.25
CA TYR A 172 -17.55 3.59 3.33
C TYR A 172 -19.02 3.80 3.66
N VAL A 173 -19.83 4.36 2.76
CA VAL A 173 -21.29 4.29 2.91
C VAL A 173 -21.97 4.10 1.56
N ALA A 174 -22.73 3.00 1.52
CA ALA A 174 -23.93 2.62 0.75
C ALA A 174 -23.98 2.88 -0.76
#